data_AF-A0A9D4CU94-F1
#
_entry.id   AF-A0A9D4CU94-F1
#
_cell.length_a   1.000
_cell.length_b   1.000
_cell.length_c   1.000
_cell.angle_alpha   90.00
_cell.angle_beta   90.00
_cell.angle_gamma   90.00
#
_symmetry.space_group_name_H-M   'P 1'
#
loop_
_entity.id
_entity.type
_entity.pdbx_description
1 polymer ?
#
loop_
_entity_poly.entity_id
_entity_poly.type
_entity_poly.pdbx_seq_one_letter_code
_entity_poly.pdbx_strand_id
1 'polypeptide(L)'
;MTLPDYESAWTDIASSKTSASSYKEFAHKLGEVPILVDVQVMAIDGPNKGYIFQASGGYLHSRWMYIIQFTNVSINMEFTDPILYHIFKNVLFSVLTIVYLPF
;
A
#
# COMPACT_ATOMS: atom_id res chain seq x y z
N MET A 1 19.16 -6.08 -14.04
CA MET A 1 18.20 -5.93 -12.93
C MET A 1 18.50 -4.58 -12.30
N THR A 2 17.57 -3.64 -12.36
CA THR A 2 17.71 -2.31 -11.74
C THR A 2 17.32 -2.43 -10.27
N LEU A 3 18.16 -1.92 -9.37
CA LEU A 3 17.83 -1.84 -7.95
C LEU A 3 16.80 -0.72 -7.74
N PRO A 4 15.86 -0.87 -6.77
CA PRO A 4 14.95 0.21 -6.44
C PRO A 4 15.70 1.36 -5.76
N ASP A 5 15.25 2.59 -6.00
CA ASP A 5 15.77 3.79 -5.35
C ASP A 5 15.29 3.89 -3.90
N TYR A 6 14.17 3.25 -3.59
CA TYR A 6 13.66 3.11 -2.24
C TYR A 6 12.90 1.79 -2.08
N GLU A 7 13.16 1.12 -0.96
CA GLU A 7 12.41 -0.05 -0.49
C GLU A 7 12.12 0.13 1.00
N SER A 8 10.85 0.00 1.39
CA SER A 8 10.45 0.02 2.81
C SER A 8 10.64 -1.34 3.48
N ALA A 9 10.61 -1.38 4.81
CA ALA A 9 10.39 -2.65 5.51
C ALA A 9 8.90 -3.01 5.50
N TRP A 10 8.59 -4.31 5.54
CA TRP A 10 7.24 -4.80 5.81
C TRP A 10 6.67 -4.14 7.06
N THR A 11 5.56 -3.43 6.87
CA THR A 11 4.94 -2.64 7.93
C THR A 11 3.48 -3.02 8.10
N ASP A 12 3.09 -3.31 9.34
CA ASP A 12 1.73 -3.74 9.64
C ASP A 12 0.71 -2.61 9.53
N ILE A 13 -0.43 -2.94 8.95
CA ILE A 13 -1.59 -2.08 8.73
C ILE A 13 -2.86 -2.89 9.01
N ALA A 14 -3.91 -2.24 9.49
CA ALA A 14 -5.18 -2.89 9.80
C ALA A 14 -6.26 -2.49 8.80
N SER A 15 -7.03 -3.46 8.32
CA SER A 15 -8.23 -3.20 7.52
C SER A 15 -9.39 -2.73 8.40
N SER A 16 -9.36 -1.46 8.78
CA SER A 16 -10.42 -0.84 9.57
C SER A 16 -10.81 0.49 8.92
N LYS A 17 -12.12 0.80 8.88
CA LYS A 17 -12.61 2.05 8.24
C LYS A 17 -12.54 3.27 9.15
N THR A 18 -12.25 3.08 10.43
CA THR A 18 -12.40 4.13 11.46
C THR A 18 -11.16 4.32 12.32
N SER A 19 -10.08 3.59 12.04
CA SER A 19 -8.84 3.66 12.81
C SER A 19 -7.76 4.41 12.04
N ALA A 20 -6.94 5.18 12.73
CA ALA A 20 -5.73 5.78 12.16
C ALA A 20 -4.73 4.74 11.58
N SER A 21 -4.90 3.45 11.89
CA SER A 21 -4.14 2.34 11.33
C SER A 21 -4.68 1.81 9.98
N SER A 22 -5.66 2.49 9.38
CA SER A 22 -6.22 2.15 8.06
C SER A 22 -5.41 2.69 6.90
N TYR A 23 -4.48 3.58 7.21
CA TYR A 23 -3.55 4.16 6.25
C TYR A 23 -2.13 4.14 6.79
N LYS A 24 -1.17 4.20 5.87
CA LYS A 24 0.24 4.32 6.21
C LYS A 24 0.95 5.29 5.27
N GLU A 25 1.84 6.08 5.85
CA GLU A 25 2.73 6.97 5.12
C GLU A 25 4.17 6.48 5.20
N PHE A 26 4.82 6.42 4.05
CA PHE A 26 6.21 6.01 3.89
C PHE A 26 7.04 7.18 3.37
N ALA A 27 7.97 7.68 4.18
CA ALA A 27 8.89 8.74 3.78
C ALA A 27 10.04 8.16 2.94
N HIS A 28 10.06 8.47 1.65
CA HIS A 28 11.07 7.95 0.71
C HIS A 28 12.24 8.92 0.49
N LYS A 29 12.04 10.24 0.73
CA LYS A 29 13.08 11.29 0.67
C LYS A 29 13.83 11.41 -0.66
N LEU A 30 13.20 11.00 -1.77
CA LEU A 30 13.80 11.10 -3.11
C LEU A 30 13.82 12.55 -3.63
N GLY A 31 13.02 13.45 -3.06
CA GLY A 31 12.98 14.87 -3.44
C GLY A 31 12.12 15.16 -4.67
N GLU A 32 11.56 14.12 -5.29
CA GLU A 32 10.69 14.19 -6.46
C GLU A 32 9.55 13.16 -6.37
N VAL A 33 8.49 13.37 -7.15
CA VAL A 33 7.34 12.46 -7.19
C VAL A 33 7.72 11.23 -8.01
N PRO A 34 7.65 10.01 -7.44
CA PRO A 34 7.95 8.79 -8.20
C PRO A 34 6.99 8.56 -9.37
N ILE A 35 7.52 8.06 -10.49
CA ILE A 35 6.72 7.68 -11.67
C ILE A 35 6.33 6.19 -11.63
N LEU A 36 7.18 5.33 -11.07
CA LEU A 36 6.95 3.90 -10.98
C LEU A 36 7.11 3.40 -9.53
N VAL A 37 6.06 2.80 -9.00
CA VAL A 37 6.04 2.19 -7.66
C VAL A 37 5.40 0.82 -7.75
N ASP A 38 6.03 -0.20 -7.16
CA ASP A 38 5.43 -1.49 -6.86
C ASP A 38 5.04 -1.53 -5.39
N VAL A 39 3.82 -1.95 -5.09
CA VAL A 39 3.31 -1.95 -3.73
C VAL A 39 2.63 -3.27 -3.45
N GLN A 40 3.21 -4.00 -2.50
CA GLN A 40 2.80 -5.35 -2.16
C GLN A 40 2.14 -5.35 -0.80
N VAL A 41 1.02 -6.05 -0.69
CA VAL A 41 0.28 -6.19 0.56
C VAL A 41 0.08 -7.67 0.86
N MET A 42 0.53 -8.10 2.03
CA MET A 42 0.43 -9.49 2.49
C MET A 42 -0.60 -9.58 3.61
N ALA A 43 -1.58 -10.48 3.49
CA ALA A 43 -2.42 -10.82 4.64
C ALA A 43 -1.60 -11.66 5.64
N ILE A 44 -1.50 -11.23 6.90
CA ILE A 44 -0.73 -11.94 7.93
C ILE A 44 -1.61 -12.81 8.84
N ASP A 45 -2.93 -12.69 8.70
CA ASP A 45 -3.94 -13.53 9.34
C ASP A 45 -5.15 -13.80 8.43
N GLY A 46 -6.18 -14.46 8.99
CA GLY A 46 -7.41 -14.80 8.28
C GLY A 46 -7.25 -15.88 7.20
N PRO A 47 -8.31 -16.12 6.39
CA PRO A 47 -8.34 -17.16 5.38
C PRO A 47 -7.31 -17.01 4.25
N ASN A 48 -6.79 -15.79 4.06
CA ASN A 48 -5.85 -15.44 3.00
C ASN A 48 -4.41 -15.28 3.52
N LYS A 49 -4.11 -15.77 4.74
CA LYS A 49 -2.80 -15.64 5.36
C LYS A 49 -1.69 -16.13 4.42
N GLY A 50 -0.69 -15.27 4.18
CA GLY A 50 0.46 -15.52 3.32
C GLY A 50 0.26 -15.17 1.85
N TYR A 51 -0.95 -14.79 1.42
CA TYR A 51 -1.17 -14.28 0.07
C TYR A 51 -0.69 -12.84 -0.04
N ILE A 52 0.07 -12.57 -1.11
CA ILE A 52 0.54 -11.24 -1.50
C ILE A 52 -0.32 -10.73 -2.64
N PHE A 53 -0.87 -9.53 -2.45
CA PHE A 53 -1.67 -8.81 -3.41
C PHE A 53 -0.88 -7.60 -3.91
N GLN A 54 -0.95 -7.36 -5.22
CA GLN A 54 -0.44 -6.12 -5.78
C GLN A 54 -1.48 -5.01 -5.59
N ALA A 55 -1.04 -3.88 -5.04
CA ALA A 55 -1.89 -2.71 -4.91
C ALA A 55 -1.86 -1.90 -6.22
N SER A 56 -3.01 -1.30 -6.55
CA SER A 56 -3.18 -0.48 -7.74
C SER A 56 -3.32 0.99 -7.33
N GLY A 57 -2.53 1.88 -7.95
CA GLY A 57 -2.71 3.32 -7.81
C GLY A 57 -3.94 3.81 -8.56
N GLY A 58 -4.69 4.75 -7.98
CA GLY A 58 -5.85 5.37 -8.63
C GLY A 58 -6.10 6.77 -8.09
N TYR A 59 -6.18 7.76 -8.98
CA TYR A 59 -6.69 9.08 -8.64
C TYR A 59 -8.21 9.00 -8.51
N LEU A 60 -8.68 8.81 -7.27
CA LEU A 60 -10.04 9.05 -6.78
C LEU A 60 -11.16 8.75 -7.79
N HIS A 61 -11.57 7.47 -7.84
CA HIS A 61 -12.92 6.94 -8.14
C HIS A 61 -12.79 5.52 -8.73
N SER A 62 -12.46 4.48 -7.94
CA SER A 62 -12.57 3.09 -8.43
C SER A 62 -12.61 2.04 -7.31
N ARG A 63 -13.29 0.92 -7.61
CA ARG A 63 -13.55 -0.31 -6.83
C ARG A 63 -12.29 -1.14 -6.51
N TRP A 64 -11.30 -0.54 -5.86
CA TRP A 64 -10.06 -1.21 -5.49
C TRP A 64 -9.88 -1.31 -3.98
N MET A 65 -9.25 -2.40 -3.53
CA MET A 65 -8.98 -2.69 -2.12
C MET A 65 -8.17 -1.58 -1.44
N TYR A 66 -7.32 -0.89 -2.19
CA TYR A 66 -6.41 0.16 -1.73
C TYR A 66 -6.44 1.38 -2.66
N ILE A 67 -6.23 2.57 -2.10
CA ILE A 67 -5.80 3.77 -2.83
C ILE A 67 -4.35 4.06 -2.43
N ILE A 68 -3.52 4.38 -3.43
CA ILE A 68 -2.15 4.84 -3.21
C ILE A 68 -2.02 6.25 -3.78
N GLN A 69 -1.51 7.17 -2.97
CA GLN A 69 -1.17 8.53 -3.35
C GLN A 69 0.33 8.75 -3.18
N PHE A 70 0.92 9.46 -4.13
CA PHE A 70 2.35 9.73 -4.16
C PHE A 70 2.58 11.23 -4.08
N THR A 71 3.55 11.64 -3.27
CA THR A 71 4.07 12.99 -3.23
C THR A 71 5.57 12.96 -3.48
N ASN A 72 6.22 14.11 -3.45
CA ASN A 72 7.66 14.22 -3.55
C ASN A 72 8.42 13.78 -2.28
N VAL A 73 7.70 13.50 -1.20
CA VAL A 73 8.28 13.17 0.11
C VAL A 73 7.72 11.89 0.73
N SER A 74 6.49 11.52 0.38
CA SER A 74 5.77 10.40 0.99
C SER A 74 4.90 9.63 0.01
N ILE A 75 4.67 8.37 0.35
CA ILE A 75 3.68 7.50 -0.27
C ILE A 75 2.63 7.19 0.78
N ASN A 76 1.37 7.54 0.50
CA ASN A 76 0.22 7.26 1.36
C ASN A 76 -0.59 6.10 0.76
N MET A 77 -0.94 5.12 1.58
CA MET A 77 -1.84 4.03 1.23
C MET A 77 -3.04 4.01 2.16
N GLU A 78 -4.25 3.85 1.63
CA GLU A 78 -5.49 3.72 2.40
C GLU A 78 -6.36 2.54 1.90
N PHE A 79 -7.03 1.84 2.82
CA PHE A 79 -8.07 0.84 2.48
C PHE A 79 -9.42 1.49 2.17
N THR A 80 -9.96 1.27 0.97
CA THR A 80 -11.16 2.00 0.52
C THR A 80 -12.34 1.16 0.07
N ASP A 81 -12.19 -0.14 -0.23
CA ASP A 81 -13.27 -0.94 -0.80
C ASP A 81 -14.30 -1.45 0.24
N PRO A 82 -15.60 -1.11 0.12
CA PRO A 82 -16.63 -1.57 1.04
C PRO A 82 -16.99 -3.06 0.94
N ILE A 83 -16.85 -3.68 -0.23
CA ILE A 83 -17.18 -5.08 -0.50
C ILE A 83 -16.02 -5.97 -0.04
N LEU A 84 -14.79 -5.66 -0.44
CA LEU A 84 -13.61 -6.40 -0.02
C LEU A 84 -13.36 -6.26 1.49
N TYR A 85 -13.79 -5.16 2.11
CA TYR A 85 -13.82 -5.05 3.58
C TYR A 85 -14.57 -6.20 4.25
N HIS A 86 -15.61 -6.77 3.65
CA HIS A 86 -16.33 -7.90 4.25
C HIS A 86 -15.53 -9.20 4.21
N ILE A 87 -14.61 -9.35 3.25
CA ILE A 87 -13.73 -10.52 3.12
C ILE A 87 -12.52 -10.39 4.04
N PHE A 88 -12.00 -9.17 4.19
CA PHE A 88 -10.77 -8.89 4.92
C PHE A 88 -11.01 -8.16 6.23
N LYS A 89 -12.22 -8.20 6.80
CA LYS A 89 -12.55 -7.49 8.04
C LYS A 89 -11.66 -7.96 9.19
N ASN A 90 -11.04 -7.02 9.91
CA ASN A 90 -10.13 -7.30 11.02
C ASN A 90 -8.94 -8.18 10.63
N VAL A 91 -8.56 -8.16 9.34
CA VAL A 91 -7.34 -8.82 8.87
C VAL A 91 -6.19 -7.86 9.07
N LEU A 92 -5.13 -8.34 9.70
CA LEU A 92 -3.86 -7.65 9.71
C LEU A 92 -3.16 -7.90 8.38
N PHE A 93 -2.60 -6.83 7.84
CA PHE A 93 -1.79 -6.88 6.65
C PHE A 93 -0.42 -6.33 6.96
N SER A 94 0.56 -6.75 6.16
CA SER A 94 1.87 -6.11 6.11
C SER A 94 2.09 -5.55 4.72
N VAL A 95 2.69 -4.37 4.62
CA VAL A 95 2.88 -3.64 3.36
C VAL A 95 4.35 -3.42 3.07
N LEU A 96 4.73 -3.67 1.82
CA LEU A 96 6.05 -3.37 1.24
C LEU A 96 5.87 -2.37 0.09
N THR A 97 6.70 -1.32 0.07
CA THR A 97 6.70 -0.29 -0.97
C THR A 97 8.06 -0.23 -1.62
N ILE A 98 8.07 -0.34 -2.95
CA ILE A 98 9.26 -0.38 -3.78
C ILE A 98 9.13 0.71 -4.84
N VAL A 99 10.11 1.60 -4.92
CA VAL A 99 10.08 2.76 -5.82
C VAL A 99 11.23 2.70 -6.81
N TYR A 100 10.91 3.03 -8.05
CA TYR A 100 11.87 3.17 -9.14
C TYR A 100 11.73 4.56 -9.76
N LEU A 101 12.85 5.26 -9.91
CA LEU A 101 12.89 6.51 -10.67
C LEU A 101 12.94 6.22 -12.18
N PRO A 102 12.27 7.05 -13.00
CA PRO A 102 12.45 6.99 -14.44
C PRO A 102 13.88 7.46 -14.77
N PHE A 103 14.64 6.62 -15.47
CA PHE A 103 15.88 7.08 -16.12
C PHE A 103 15.56 7.97 -17.31
#